data_AF-A0A950H0K5-F1
#
_entry.id   AF-A0A950H0K5-F1
#
_cell.length_a   1.000
_cell.length_b   1.000
_cell.length_c   1.000
_cell.angle_alpha   90.00
_cell.angle_beta   90.00
_cell.angle_gamma   90.00
#
_symmetry.space_group_name_H-M   'P 1'
#
loop_
_entity.id
_entity.type
_entity.pdbx_description
1 polymer ?
#
loop_
_entity_poly.entity_id
_entity_poly.type
_entity_poly.pdbx_seq_one_letter_code
_entity_poly.pdbx_strand_id
1 'polypeptide(L)'
;WAITAKPSGYGAFSPLVFECAAAGDAIALGIVTTAAQAVDALISAAQALGAERVALVGGVSQPLRPYLSASSLAVLRRPLSDAADGAILLAGGRLPDSEISDT
;
A
#
# COMPACT_ATOMS: atom_id res chain seq x y z
N TRP A 1 20.88 -20.01 -4.24
CA TRP A 1 19.59 -19.83 -3.55
C TRP A 1 19.09 -18.41 -3.75
N ALA A 2 19.80 -17.35 -3.33
CA ALA A 2 19.39 -15.97 -3.62
C ALA A 2 19.43 -15.58 -5.12
N ILE A 3 20.36 -16.15 -5.91
CA ILE A 3 20.64 -15.80 -7.31
C ILE A 3 19.50 -16.19 -8.28
N THR A 4 18.69 -17.18 -7.93
CA THR A 4 17.58 -17.69 -8.78
C THR A 4 16.21 -17.40 -8.20
N ALA A 5 16.14 -16.72 -7.05
CA ALA A 5 14.89 -16.43 -6.39
C ALA A 5 14.11 -15.35 -7.16
N LYS A 6 12.83 -15.64 -7.44
CA LYS A 6 11.91 -14.67 -8.04
C LYS A 6 11.47 -13.65 -6.99
N PRO A 7 11.11 -12.41 -7.37
CA PRO A 7 10.57 -11.41 -6.45
C PRO A 7 9.40 -11.94 -5.59
N SER A 8 8.54 -12.79 -6.15
CA SER A 8 7.45 -13.45 -5.41
C SER A 8 7.93 -14.35 -4.27
N GLY A 9 9.08 -15.00 -4.44
CA GLY A 9 9.69 -15.83 -3.40
C GLY A 9 10.15 -15.01 -2.19
N TYR A 10 10.62 -13.78 -2.42
CA TYR A 10 10.92 -12.85 -1.33
C TYR A 10 9.64 -12.26 -0.73
N GLY A 11 8.66 -11.90 -1.56
CA GLY A 11 7.37 -11.39 -1.11
C GLY A 11 6.62 -12.35 -0.18
N ALA A 12 6.81 -13.66 -0.34
CA ALA A 12 6.21 -14.68 0.52
C ALA A 12 6.63 -14.57 2.00
N PHE A 13 7.75 -13.91 2.31
CA PHE A 13 8.18 -13.67 3.70
C PHE A 13 7.51 -12.45 4.35
N SER A 14 6.77 -11.64 3.59
CA SER A 14 6.16 -10.42 4.10
C SER A 14 5.25 -10.66 5.33
N PRO A 15 4.37 -11.67 5.37
CA PRO A 15 3.54 -11.92 6.56
C PRO A 15 4.37 -12.18 7.81
N LEU A 16 5.40 -13.03 7.72
CA LEU A 16 6.31 -13.34 8.82
C LEU A 16 7.01 -12.09 9.36
N VAL A 17 7.48 -11.21 8.47
CA VAL A 17 8.13 -9.95 8.88
C VAL A 17 7.15 -9.06 9.66
N PHE A 18 5.90 -8.94 9.21
CA PHE A 18 4.90 -8.15 9.93
C PHE A 18 4.50 -8.77 11.27
N GLU A 19 4.38 -10.10 11.36
CA GLU A 19 4.11 -10.83 12.61
C GLU A 19 5.23 -10.61 13.64
N CYS A 20 6.49 -10.75 13.22
CA CYS A 20 7.64 -10.50 14.10
C CYS A 20 7.72 -9.02 14.53
N ALA A 21 7.45 -8.08 13.63
CA ALA A 21 7.43 -6.65 13.95
C ALA A 21 6.34 -6.33 14.98
N ALA A 22 5.14 -6.91 14.83
CA ALA A 22 4.05 -6.77 15.79
C ALA A 22 4.40 -7.39 17.17
N ALA A 23 5.24 -8.42 17.20
CA ALA A 23 5.79 -9.01 18.43
C ALA A 23 6.94 -8.20 19.05
N GLY A 24 7.36 -7.09 18.43
CA GLY A 24 8.42 -6.21 18.94
C GLY A 24 9.84 -6.63 18.56
N ASP A 25 10.01 -7.53 17.59
CA ASP A 25 11.33 -7.90 17.10
C ASP A 25 12.02 -6.69 16.43
N ALA A 26 13.22 -6.35 16.91
CA ALA A 26 13.92 -5.14 16.48
C ALA A 26 14.35 -5.17 15.00
N ILE A 27 14.68 -6.35 14.45
CA ILE A 27 15.09 -6.47 13.06
C ILE A 27 13.87 -6.32 12.15
N ALA A 28 12.79 -7.02 12.48
CA ALA A 28 11.53 -6.94 11.76
C ALA A 28 10.96 -5.51 11.79
N LEU A 29 10.99 -4.85 12.95
CA LEU A 29 10.62 -3.44 13.08
C LEU A 29 11.47 -2.54 12.19
N GLY A 30 12.78 -2.77 12.09
CA GLY A 30 13.66 -2.03 11.19
C GLY A 30 13.27 -2.18 9.71
N ILE A 31 12.93 -3.40 9.28
CA ILE A 31 12.49 -3.67 7.91
C ILE A 31 11.16 -2.95 7.62
N VAL A 32 10.18 -3.09 8.50
CA VAL A 32 8.85 -2.50 8.30
C VAL A 32 8.90 -0.97 8.36
N THR A 33 9.70 -0.40 9.26
CA THR A 33 9.89 1.05 9.37
C THR A 33 10.54 1.62 8.12
N THR A 34 11.56 0.94 7.58
CA THR A 34 12.20 1.36 6.32
C THR A 34 11.20 1.35 5.16
N ALA A 35 10.37 0.31 5.07
CA ALA A 35 9.31 0.24 4.06
C ALA A 35 8.27 1.36 4.25
N ALA A 36 7.86 1.64 5.49
CA ALA A 36 6.92 2.70 5.82
C ALA A 36 7.45 4.09 5.43
N GLN A 37 8.72 4.38 5.72
CA GLN A 37 9.39 5.63 5.32
C GLN A 37 9.45 5.81 3.80
N ALA A 38 9.73 4.74 3.05
CA ALA A 38 9.70 4.79 1.59
C ALA A 38 8.30 5.10 1.06
N VAL A 39 7.26 4.49 1.65
CA VAL A 39 5.86 4.77 1.30
C VAL A 39 5.46 6.20 1.67
N ASP A 40 5.86 6.69 2.84
CA ASP A 40 5.64 8.08 3.26
C ASP A 40 6.23 9.07 2.24
N ALA A 41 7.45 8.82 1.78
CA ALA A 41 8.09 9.64 0.76
C ALA A 41 7.33 9.62 -0.57
N LEU A 42 6.82 8.46 -1.00
CA LEU A 42 6.01 8.34 -2.22
C LEU A 42 4.67 9.08 -2.09
N ILE A 43 4.01 9.00 -0.94
CA ILE A 43 2.76 9.73 -0.66
C ILE A 43 3.03 11.24 -0.74
N SER A 44 4.07 11.72 -0.07
CA SER A 44 4.45 13.14 -0.09
C SER A 44 4.80 13.61 -1.51
N ALA A 45 5.51 12.79 -2.29
CA ALA A 45 5.85 13.12 -3.67
C ALA A 45 4.62 13.20 -4.57
N ALA A 46 3.67 12.25 -4.42
CA ALA A 46 2.42 12.28 -5.17
C ALA A 46 1.62 13.56 -4.88
N GLN A 47 1.54 13.98 -3.61
CA GLN A 47 0.89 15.24 -3.25
C GLN A 47 1.60 16.47 -3.83
N ALA A 48 2.94 16.49 -3.79
CA ALA A 48 3.72 17.58 -4.38
C ALA A 48 3.51 17.69 -5.91
N LEU A 49 3.18 16.59 -6.58
CA LEU A 49 2.81 16.54 -8.00
C LEU A 49 1.33 16.90 -8.26
N GLY A 50 0.57 17.26 -7.22
CA GLY A 50 -0.83 17.69 -7.35
C GLY A 50 -1.86 16.57 -7.22
N ALA A 51 -1.50 15.38 -6.71
CA ALA A 51 -2.48 14.33 -6.47
C ALA A 51 -3.49 14.75 -5.38
N GLU A 52 -4.75 14.92 -5.78
CA GLU A 52 -5.85 15.29 -4.86
C GLU A 52 -6.30 14.13 -3.97
N ARG A 53 -6.09 12.88 -4.43
CA ARG A 53 -6.46 11.67 -3.71
C ARG A 53 -5.33 10.65 -3.79
N VAL A 54 -4.89 10.16 -2.64
CA VAL A 54 -3.89 9.09 -2.54
C VAL A 54 -4.50 7.91 -1.80
N ALA A 55 -4.37 6.71 -2.35
CA ALA A 55 -4.84 5.48 -1.74
C ALA A 55 -3.73 4.42 -1.78
N LEU A 56 -3.58 3.68 -0.69
CA LEU A 56 -2.74 2.48 -0.68
C LEU A 56 -3.58 1.27 -1.09
N VAL A 57 -3.04 0.49 -2.02
CA VAL A 57 -3.64 -0.73 -2.55
C VAL A 57 -2.67 -1.90 -2.41
N GLY A 58 -3.18 -3.13 -2.52
CA GLY A 58 -2.38 -4.36 -2.41
C GLY A 58 -2.31 -4.93 -0.99
N GLY A 59 -1.89 -6.20 -0.87
CA GLY A 59 -2.01 -6.99 0.36
C GLY A 59 -1.18 -6.50 1.56
N VAL A 60 -0.09 -5.75 1.30
CA VAL A 60 0.76 -5.19 2.36
C VAL A 60 0.29 -3.83 2.89
N SER A 61 -0.70 -3.22 2.24
CA SER A 61 -1.16 -1.88 2.60
C SER A 61 -1.71 -1.81 4.03
N GLN A 62 -2.55 -2.78 4.42
CA GLN A 62 -3.18 -2.80 5.73
C GLN A 62 -2.18 -3.09 6.87
N PRO A 63 -1.31 -4.11 6.78
CA PRO A 63 -0.29 -4.36 7.80
C PRO A 63 0.73 -3.21 7.96
N LEU A 64 0.97 -2.42 6.90
CA LEU A 64 1.94 -1.32 6.94
C LEU A 64 1.38 -0.06 7.62
N ARG A 65 0.06 0.16 7.61
CA ARG A 65 -0.59 1.37 8.15
C ARG A 65 -0.14 1.79 9.55
N PRO A 66 0.02 0.89 10.54
CA PRO A 66 0.44 1.27 11.90
C PRO A 66 1.83 1.93 11.97
N TYR A 67 2.65 1.75 10.92
CA TYR A 67 4.04 2.22 10.87
C TYR A 67 4.21 3.48 10.02
N LEU A 68 3.16 3.94 9.34
CA LEU A 68 3.19 5.17 8.54
C LEU A 68 3.11 6.41 9.43
N SER A 69 3.70 7.51 8.96
CA SER A 69 3.56 8.81 9.62
C SER A 69 2.09 9.26 9.72
N ALA A 70 1.80 10.03 10.77
CA ALA A 70 0.47 10.62 10.96
C ALA A 70 0.05 11.53 9.78
N SER A 71 1.01 12.25 9.18
CA SER A 71 0.78 13.07 7.99
C SER A 71 0.33 12.24 6.78
N SER A 72 0.98 11.11 6.52
CA SER A 72 0.57 10.21 5.45
C SER A 72 -0.80 9.59 5.72
N LEU A 73 -1.05 9.13 6.94
CA LEU A 73 -2.34 8.55 7.30
C LEU A 73 -3.50 9.55 7.13
N ALA A 74 -3.29 10.84 7.43
CA ALA A 74 -4.30 11.87 7.29
C ALA A 74 -4.73 12.13 5.84
N VAL A 75 -3.83 11.93 4.87
CA VAL A 75 -4.08 12.21 3.45
C VAL A 75 -4.57 10.99 2.69
N LEU A 76 -4.34 9.78 3.21
CA LEU A 76 -4.83 8.55 2.59
C LEU A 76 -6.36 8.50 2.57
N ARG A 77 -6.88 7.99 1.46
CA ARG A 77 -8.31 7.75 1.22
C ARG A 77 -8.55 6.29 0.87
N ARG A 78 -9.80 5.83 1.00
CA ARG A 78 -10.17 4.51 0.49
C ARG A 78 -10.07 4.51 -1.05
N PRO A 79 -9.57 3.42 -1.67
CA PRO A 79 -9.68 3.25 -3.12
C PRO A 79 -11.15 3.34 -3.55
N LEU A 80 -11.41 3.98 -4.69
CA LEU A 80 -12.76 4.08 -5.24
C LEU A 80 -13.23 2.74 -5.83
N SER A 81 -12.28 2.04 -6.47
CA SER A 81 -12.49 0.78 -7.16
C SER A 81 -11.16 0.01 -7.17
N ASP A 82 -11.19 -1.22 -7.68
CA ASP A 82 -9.95 -1.99 -7.86
C ASP A 82 -9.20 -1.62 -9.16
N ALA A 83 -8.07 -2.28 -9.39
CA ALA A 83 -7.24 -2.05 -10.56
C ALA A 83 -7.88 -2.56 -11.87
N ALA A 84 -8.73 -3.58 -11.80
CA ALA A 84 -9.43 -4.11 -12.97
C ALA A 84 -10.49 -3.11 -13.46
N ASP A 85 -11.23 -2.51 -12.54
CA ASP A 85 -12.16 -1.41 -12.83
C ASP A 85 -11.43 -0.22 -13.47
N GLY A 86 -10.25 0.13 -12.92
CA GLY A 86 -9.39 1.16 -13.51
C GLY A 86 -8.95 0.84 -14.94
N ALA A 87 -8.65 -0.43 -15.25
CA ALA A 87 -8.29 -0.87 -16.60
C ALA A 87 -9.47 -0.77 -17.58
N ILE A 88 -10.70 -1.08 -17.14
CA ILE A 88 -11.91 -0.93 -17.95
C ILE A 88 -12.11 0.55 -18.32
N LEU A 89 -12.02 1.45 -17.34
CA LEU A 89 -12.15 2.89 -17.56
C LEU A 89 -11.06 3.42 -18.50
N LEU A 90 -9.81 2.98 -18.32
CA LEU A 90 -8.69 3.35 -19.19
C LEU A 90 -8.94 2.95 -20.65
N ALA A 91 -9.59 1.81 -20.90
CA ALA A 91 -9.96 1.34 -22.23
C ALA A 91 -11.18 2.07 -22.84
N GLY A 92 -11.76 3.06 -22.15
CA GLY A 92 -12.99 3.76 -22.56
C GLY A 92 -14.27 2.98 -22.28
N GLY A 93 -14.18 1.91 -21.48
CA GLY A 93 -15.32 1.15 -21.01
C GLY A 93 -16.12 1.91 -19.95
N ARG A 94 -17.29 1.36 -19.59
CA ARG A 94 -18.12 1.88 -18.50
C ARG A 94 -18.21 0.83 -17.41
N LEU A 95 -18.08 1.27 -16.17
CA LEU A 95 -18.39 0.44 -15.02
C LEU A 95 -19.92 0.38 -14.85
N PRO A 96 -20.46 -0.72 -14.31
CA PRO A 96 -21.85 -0.73 -13.86
C PRO A 96 -22.05 0.37 -12.80
N ASP A 97 -23.24 0.97 -12.75
CA ASP A 97 -23.57 1.95 -11.72
C ASP A 97 -23.44 1.28 -10.34
N SER A 98 -22.38 1.61 -9.60
CA SER A 98 -22.17 1.12 -8.24
C SER A 98 -22.89 2.04 -7.26
N GLU A 99 -23.75 1.47 -6.41
CA GLU A 99 -24.30 2.16 -5.24
C GLU A 99 -23.12 2.65 -4.38
N ILE A 100 -22.90 3.97 -4.40
CA ILE A 100 -21.91 4.64 -3.57
C ILE A 100 -22.40 4.55 -2.12
N SER A 101 -22.00 3.49 -1.41
CA SER A 101 -22.13 3.42 0.04
C SER A 101 -20.97 4.18 0.66
N ASP A 102 -21.15 5.51 0.77
CA ASP A 102 -20.38 6.34 1.70
C ASP A 102 -20.93 6.08 3.12
N THR A 103 -20.31 5.16 3.84
CA THR A 103 -20.36 5.07 5.31
C THR A 103 -18.96 4.70 5.81
#